data_AF-A6GAL0-F1
#
_entry.id   AF-A6GAL0-F1
#
_cell.length_a   1.000
_cell.length_b   1.000
_cell.length_c   1.000
_cell.angle_alpha   90.00
_cell.angle_beta   90.00
_cell.angle_gamma   90.00
#
_symmetry.space_group_name_H-M   'P 1'
#
loop_
_entity.id
_entity.type
_entity.pdbx_description
1 polymer ?
#
loop_
_entity_poly.entity_id
_entity_poly.type
_entity_poly.pdbx_seq_one_letter_code
_entity_poly.pdbx_strand_id
1 'polypeptide(L)'
;MCSRLWPACLVLLGACASTPSSGTTTQPDAPPPTTGAGADADADGIPDAADACPAQPEDPDAFEDDDGCPDADNDDDGVPDLDDHCPDEPEDPDGFQDDDGCHDDPPVTVPE
;
A
#
# COMPACT_ATOMS: atom_id res chain seq x y z
N MET A 1 26.54 21.20 -12.88
CA MET A 1 27.57 22.06 -12.27
C MET A 1 27.16 22.29 -10.82
N CYS A 2 27.85 21.73 -9.83
CA CYS A 2 27.56 21.98 -8.42
C CYS A 2 28.80 22.58 -7.77
N SER A 3 28.90 23.91 -7.82
CA SER A 3 29.97 24.67 -7.18
C SER A 3 29.49 25.22 -5.85
N ARG A 4 29.81 24.53 -4.75
CA ARG A 4 29.88 25.15 -3.43
C ARG A 4 31.11 24.59 -2.69
N LEU A 5 32.08 25.48 -2.52
CA LEU A 5 33.36 25.27 -1.87
C LEU A 5 33.16 25.00 -0.37
N TRP A 6 33.67 23.89 0.13
CA TRP A 6 33.84 23.62 1.57
C TRP A 6 35.24 24.08 2.00
N PRO A 7 35.42 24.87 3.09
CA PRO A 7 36.75 25.06 3.63
C PRO A 7 37.18 23.85 4.48
N ALA A 8 38.48 23.62 4.44
CA ALA A 8 39.22 22.50 5.00
C ALA A 8 38.89 22.17 6.47
N CYS A 9 38.73 20.86 6.70
CA CYS A 9 38.71 20.23 8.00
C CYS A 9 40.13 20.22 8.58
N LEU A 10 40.35 20.95 9.69
CA LEU A 10 41.63 21.03 10.39
C LEU A 10 41.56 20.14 11.64
N VAL A 11 42.46 19.15 11.65
CA VAL A 11 42.50 17.99 12.52
C VAL A 11 42.93 18.37 13.95
N LEU A 12 42.05 18.16 14.93
CA LEU A 12 42.38 18.20 16.35
C LEU A 12 42.00 16.86 17.01
N LEU A 13 43.03 16.25 17.59
CA LEU A 13 43.08 15.05 18.43
C LEU A 13 41.76 14.65 19.13
N GLY A 14 41.23 13.50 18.71
CA GLY A 14 40.16 12.79 19.40
C GLY A 14 39.63 11.69 18.50
N ALA A 15 39.93 10.43 18.81
CA ALA A 15 39.44 9.29 18.06
C ALA A 15 37.91 9.28 18.06
N CYS A 16 37.27 9.65 16.95
CA CYS A 16 35.90 9.27 16.69
C CYS A 16 35.93 7.80 16.23
N ALA A 17 35.76 6.89 17.18
CA ALA A 17 35.32 5.55 16.84
C ALA A 17 33.97 5.70 16.13
N SER A 18 33.97 5.54 14.81
CA SER A 18 32.76 5.41 14.01
C SER A 18 32.10 4.10 14.41
N THR A 19 31.19 4.18 15.38
CA THR A 19 30.18 3.15 15.52
C THR A 19 29.35 3.14 14.23
N PRO A 20 29.13 1.98 13.59
CA PRO A 20 27.98 1.87 12.72
C PRO A 20 26.76 2.03 13.63
N SER A 21 26.08 3.17 13.52
CA SER A 21 24.78 3.34 14.13
C SER A 21 23.88 2.32 13.45
N SER A 22 23.55 1.25 14.18
CA SER A 22 22.43 0.39 13.87
C SER A 22 21.21 1.28 13.77
N GLY A 23 20.84 1.63 12.55
CA GLY A 23 19.52 2.15 12.22
C GLY A 23 18.53 1.00 12.32
N THR A 24 18.24 0.57 13.55
CA THR A 24 16.95 -0.06 13.85
C THR A 24 15.98 1.09 13.91
N THR A 25 15.51 1.52 12.73
CA THR A 25 14.29 2.29 12.63
C THR A 25 13.18 1.39 13.15
N THR A 26 12.62 1.81 14.28
CA THR A 26 11.31 1.43 14.77
C THR A 26 10.31 1.37 13.61
N GLN A 27 9.84 0.18 13.24
CA GLN A 27 8.57 0.05 12.56
C GLN A 27 7.55 -0.28 13.66
N PRO A 28 6.75 0.70 14.13
CA PRO A 28 5.53 0.36 14.86
C PRO A 28 4.60 -0.39 13.88
N ASP A 29 3.63 -1.12 14.42
CA ASP A 29 2.50 -1.73 13.70
C ASP A 29 2.56 -3.24 13.38
N ALA A 30 3.62 -3.97 13.77
CA ALA A 30 3.52 -5.43 13.82
C ALA A 30 3.05 -5.90 15.22
N PRO A 31 1.84 -6.47 15.39
CA PRO A 31 1.55 -7.27 16.56
C PRO A 31 2.56 -8.44 16.63
N PRO A 32 3.00 -8.86 17.83
CA PRO A 32 3.96 -9.95 17.96
C PRO A 32 3.33 -11.26 17.43
N PRO A 33 4.11 -12.13 16.77
CA PRO A 33 3.58 -13.39 16.23
C PRO A 33 3.05 -14.24 17.39
N THR A 34 1.74 -14.38 17.47
CA THR A 34 1.09 -15.25 18.45
C THR A 34 1.28 -16.68 17.95
N THR A 35 2.30 -17.35 18.49
CA THR A 35 2.74 -18.65 17.96
C THR A 35 1.76 -19.76 18.38
N GLY A 36 0.63 -19.87 17.69
CA GLY A 36 -0.38 -20.90 17.90
C GLY A 36 -1.06 -21.26 16.58
N ALA A 37 -1.38 -22.54 16.36
CA ALA A 37 -2.02 -23.04 15.14
C ALA A 37 -3.48 -22.59 14.94
N GLY A 38 -3.93 -21.58 15.69
CA GLY A 38 -5.22 -20.91 15.57
C GLY A 38 -5.10 -19.47 16.06
N ALA A 39 -3.93 -18.89 15.86
CA ALA A 39 -3.73 -17.46 15.96
C ALA A 39 -4.41 -16.77 14.77
N ASP A 40 -4.84 -15.56 15.04
CA ASP A 40 -5.57 -14.65 14.16
C ASP A 40 -5.21 -13.26 14.73
N ALA A 41 -4.19 -12.65 14.14
CA ALA A 41 -3.44 -11.55 14.76
C ALA A 41 -4.10 -10.17 14.58
N ASP A 42 -4.84 -9.97 13.50
CA ASP A 42 -5.70 -8.82 13.20
C ASP A 42 -7.17 -9.05 13.52
N ALA A 43 -7.56 -10.29 13.84
CA ALA A 43 -8.88 -10.66 14.35
C ALA A 43 -10.00 -10.51 13.31
N ASP A 44 -9.71 -10.79 12.05
CA ASP A 44 -10.70 -10.80 10.97
C ASP A 44 -11.46 -12.14 10.84
N GLY A 45 -10.98 -13.19 11.52
CA GLY A 45 -11.58 -14.53 11.55
C GLY A 45 -10.89 -15.55 10.66
N ILE A 46 -9.85 -15.16 9.92
CA ILE A 46 -8.98 -16.04 9.14
C ILE A 46 -7.73 -16.34 9.97
N PRO A 47 -7.38 -17.62 10.21
CA PRO A 47 -6.18 -17.92 10.98
C PRO A 47 -4.92 -17.46 10.24
N ASP A 48 -3.90 -16.95 10.95
CA ASP A 48 -2.60 -16.47 10.41
C ASP A 48 -1.92 -17.43 9.41
N ALA A 49 -2.24 -18.72 9.48
CA ALA A 49 -1.69 -19.77 8.61
C ALA A 49 -2.42 -19.91 7.26
N ALA A 50 -3.62 -19.36 7.15
CA ALA A 50 -4.48 -19.33 5.97
C ALA A 50 -4.65 -17.90 5.41
N ASP A 51 -4.37 -16.89 6.23
CA ASP A 51 -4.42 -15.47 5.92
C ASP A 51 -3.20 -15.00 5.09
N ALA A 52 -3.46 -14.32 3.97
CA ALA A 52 -2.44 -13.74 3.10
C ALA A 52 -1.85 -12.43 3.65
N CYS A 53 -2.60 -11.71 4.49
CA CYS A 53 -2.19 -10.48 5.17
C CYS A 53 -2.38 -10.56 6.71
N PRO A 54 -1.60 -11.39 7.46
CA PRO A 54 -1.79 -11.67 8.90
C PRO A 54 -1.61 -10.51 9.91
N ALA A 55 -1.55 -9.28 9.44
CA ALA A 55 -1.49 -8.09 10.27
C ALA A 55 -2.42 -6.99 9.77
N GLN A 56 -3.21 -7.25 8.73
CA GLN A 56 -4.16 -6.33 8.15
C GLN A 56 -5.50 -7.06 8.04
N PRO A 57 -6.51 -6.63 8.81
CA PRO A 57 -7.79 -7.30 8.76
C PRO A 57 -8.42 -7.15 7.38
N GLU A 58 -8.97 -8.25 6.88
CA GLU A 58 -9.94 -8.30 5.79
C GLU A 58 -11.02 -7.19 5.91
N ASP A 59 -11.42 -6.61 4.77
CA ASP A 59 -12.55 -5.68 4.68
C ASP A 59 -13.72 -6.27 3.88
N PRO A 60 -14.69 -6.92 4.55
CA PRO A 60 -15.69 -7.71 3.87
C PRO A 60 -16.66 -6.84 3.06
N ASP A 61 -16.47 -6.84 1.74
CA ASP A 61 -17.23 -6.06 0.77
C ASP A 61 -17.78 -6.90 -0.40
N ALA A 62 -17.55 -8.22 -0.36
CA ALA A 62 -17.90 -9.23 -1.36
C ALA A 62 -16.91 -9.39 -2.52
N PHE A 63 -15.75 -8.74 -2.44
CA PHE A 63 -14.58 -9.00 -3.26
C PHE A 63 -13.52 -9.71 -2.41
N GLU A 64 -12.90 -10.76 -2.97
CA GLU A 64 -11.85 -11.62 -2.38
C GLU A 64 -11.85 -11.96 -0.85
N ASP A 65 -12.99 -11.79 -0.13
CA ASP A 65 -13.23 -11.95 1.33
C ASP A 65 -12.63 -13.19 2.05
N ASP A 66 -12.18 -14.21 1.31
CA ASP A 66 -11.66 -15.47 1.83
C ASP A 66 -10.12 -15.49 1.93
N ASP A 67 -9.41 -14.46 1.45
CA ASP A 67 -7.95 -14.44 1.36
C ASP A 67 -7.26 -13.78 2.58
N GLY A 68 -7.97 -12.96 3.34
CA GLY A 68 -7.50 -12.29 4.55
C GLY A 68 -6.77 -10.98 4.30
N CYS A 69 -6.84 -10.44 3.08
CA CYS A 69 -6.25 -9.17 2.73
C CYS A 69 -7.34 -8.13 2.50
N PRO A 70 -7.17 -6.90 3.00
CA PRO A 70 -8.08 -5.84 2.62
C PRO A 70 -7.85 -5.40 1.17
N ASP A 71 -8.94 -5.31 0.41
CA ASP A 71 -8.99 -4.86 -0.97
C ASP A 71 -9.56 -3.45 -1.01
N ALA A 72 -8.71 -2.48 -1.35
CA ALA A 72 -9.06 -1.05 -1.29
C ALA A 72 -9.42 -0.45 -2.66
N ASP A 73 -9.32 -1.26 -3.71
CA ASP A 73 -9.48 -0.95 -5.14
C ASP A 73 -9.65 -2.30 -5.86
N ASN A 74 -10.88 -2.83 -5.84
CA ASN A 74 -11.21 -4.20 -6.22
C ASN A 74 -10.97 -4.51 -7.71
N ASP A 75 -10.96 -3.52 -8.59
CA ASP A 75 -10.73 -3.72 -10.02
C ASP A 75 -9.36 -3.24 -10.53
N ASP A 76 -8.51 -2.78 -9.60
CA ASP A 76 -7.13 -2.33 -9.82
C ASP A 76 -7.03 -1.17 -10.83
N ASP A 77 -8.04 -0.30 -10.92
CA ASP A 77 -8.05 0.82 -11.87
C ASP A 77 -7.34 2.08 -11.33
N GLY A 78 -7.12 2.15 -10.02
CA GLY A 78 -6.45 3.24 -9.31
C GLY A 78 -7.40 4.19 -8.56
N VAL A 79 -8.70 3.98 -8.62
CA VAL A 79 -9.74 4.68 -7.85
C VAL A 79 -10.16 3.79 -6.67
N PRO A 80 -10.00 4.23 -5.42
CA PRO A 80 -10.40 3.40 -4.28
C PRO A 80 -11.91 3.13 -4.25
N ASP A 81 -12.36 1.96 -3.79
CA ASP A 81 -13.78 1.55 -3.82
C ASP A 81 -14.73 2.55 -3.11
N LEU A 82 -14.21 3.29 -2.13
CA LEU A 82 -14.97 4.33 -1.41
C LEU A 82 -15.29 5.56 -2.27
N ASP A 83 -14.45 5.83 -3.27
CA ASP A 83 -14.55 6.95 -4.21
C ASP A 83 -14.96 6.48 -5.62
N ASP A 84 -14.98 5.17 -5.87
CA ASP A 84 -15.35 4.53 -7.13
C ASP A 84 -16.87 4.35 -7.30
N HIS A 85 -17.39 4.74 -8.46
CA HIS A 85 -18.78 4.52 -8.83
C HIS A 85 -19.08 3.12 -9.38
N CYS A 86 -18.06 2.41 -9.86
CA CYS A 86 -18.10 1.09 -10.45
C CYS A 86 -17.00 0.17 -9.87
N PRO A 87 -16.99 -0.10 -8.55
CA PRO A 87 -15.88 -0.77 -7.85
C PRO A 87 -15.55 -2.21 -8.29
N ASP A 88 -16.27 -2.79 -9.25
CA ASP A 88 -15.99 -4.13 -9.78
C ASP A 88 -15.70 -4.09 -11.30
N GLU A 89 -15.63 -2.90 -11.91
CA GLU A 89 -15.52 -2.69 -13.35
C GLU A 89 -14.48 -1.60 -13.68
N PRO A 90 -13.28 -2.00 -14.13
CA PRO A 90 -12.16 -1.07 -14.19
C PRO A 90 -12.39 0.04 -15.21
N GLU A 91 -12.01 1.26 -14.84
CA GLU A 91 -11.96 2.45 -15.68
C GLU A 91 -11.21 2.21 -17.01
N ASP A 92 -11.68 2.85 -18.09
CA ASP A 92 -10.97 2.92 -19.35
C ASP A 92 -10.45 4.34 -19.65
N PRO A 93 -9.19 4.66 -19.30
CA PRO A 93 -8.68 6.02 -19.42
C PRO A 93 -8.57 6.46 -20.88
N ASP A 94 -9.63 7.11 -21.38
CA ASP A 94 -9.81 7.56 -22.76
C ASP A 94 -9.86 9.10 -22.88
N GLY A 95 -9.88 9.80 -21.74
CA GLY A 95 -9.98 11.25 -21.62
C GLY A 95 -11.40 11.76 -21.35
N PHE A 96 -12.34 10.87 -21.04
CA PHE A 96 -13.71 11.16 -20.68
C PHE A 96 -14.04 10.51 -19.33
N GLN A 97 -14.32 11.34 -18.32
CA GLN A 97 -14.68 10.94 -16.96
C GLN A 97 -13.72 9.98 -16.23
N ASP A 98 -12.46 9.88 -16.67
CA ASP A 98 -11.35 9.10 -16.05
C ASP A 98 -11.12 9.21 -14.51
N ASP A 99 -11.87 10.03 -13.77
CA ASP A 99 -11.78 10.19 -12.32
C ASP A 99 -12.97 9.56 -11.56
N ASP A 100 -13.96 8.96 -12.24
CA ASP A 100 -15.15 8.35 -11.59
C ASP A 100 -15.10 6.83 -11.39
N GLY A 101 -14.08 6.16 -11.96
CA GLY A 101 -13.80 4.73 -11.78
C GLY A 101 -14.70 3.83 -12.62
N CYS A 102 -15.33 4.35 -13.68
CA CYS A 102 -16.30 3.62 -14.47
C CYS A 102 -15.89 3.50 -15.93
N HIS A 103 -15.89 2.27 -16.46
CA HIS A 103 -15.80 2.06 -17.89
C HIS A 103 -16.91 2.82 -18.66
N ASP A 104 -16.50 3.77 -19.49
CA ASP A 104 -17.38 4.61 -20.28
C ASP A 104 -17.44 4.14 -21.73
N ASP A 105 -18.66 4.01 -22.27
CA ASP A 105 -18.82 3.86 -23.71
C ASP A 105 -18.38 5.17 -24.39
N PRO A 106 -17.42 5.14 -25.34
CA PRO A 106 -17.01 6.35 -26.02
C PRO A 106 -18.25 6.97 -26.67
N PRO A 107 -18.47 8.30 -26.55
CA PRO A 107 -19.66 8.93 -27.07
C PRO A 107 -19.74 8.56 -28.55
N VAL A 108 -20.76 7.77 -28.91
CA VAL A 108 -20.96 7.32 -30.29
C VAL A 108 -20.81 8.55 -31.16
N THR A 109 -19.69 8.65 -31.87
CA THR A 109 -19.50 9.72 -32.82
C THR A 109 -20.48 9.39 -33.92
N VAL A 110 -21.73 9.85 -33.78
CA VAL A 110 -22.75 9.72 -34.81
C VAL A 110 -22.15 10.46 -36.00
N PRO A 111 -21.73 9.77 -37.07
CA PRO A 111 -21.19 10.47 -38.21
C PRO A 111 -22.33 11.30 -38.80
N GLU A 112 -22.16 12.63 -38.81
CA GLU A 112 -23.08 13.59 -39.45
C GLU A 112 -23.36 13.24 -40.92
#